data_AF-A0A4R6MGE3-F1
#
_entry.id   AF-A0A4R6MGE3-F1
#
_cell.length_a   1.000
_cell.length_b   1.000
_cell.length_c   1.000
_cell.angle_alpha   90.00
_cell.angle_beta   90.00
_cell.angle_gamma   90.00
#
_symmetry.space_group_name_H-M   'P 1'
#
loop_
_entity.id
_entity.type
_entity.pdbx_description
1 polymer ?
#
loop_
_entity_poly.entity_id
_entity_poly.type
_entity_poly.pdbx_seq_one_letter_code
_entity_poly.pdbx_strand_id
1 'polypeptide(L)'
;MTLLFSEAFETYILNQKAISWGFQQQIKVLLPNGYYAYPCGYFTEYENGYKMIASGATLHKTDIQEAMILDPDGVPIARDTEDLRSSEF
;
A
#
# COMPACT_ATOMS: atom_id res chain seq x y z
N MET A 1 6.79 -5.52 -12.36
CA MET A 1 7.59 -6.27 -11.36
C MET A 1 7.04 -5.86 -10.01
N THR A 2 6.57 -6.80 -9.19
CA THR A 2 6.06 -6.50 -7.84
C THR A 2 7.23 -6.67 -6.87
N LEU A 3 7.51 -5.63 -6.07
CA LEU A 3 8.56 -5.69 -5.04
C LEU A 3 7.99 -6.27 -3.75
N LEU A 4 8.84 -6.85 -2.90
CA LEU A 4 8.43 -7.11 -1.52
C LEU A 4 8.12 -5.78 -0.82
N PHE A 5 7.17 -5.80 0.11
CA PHE A 5 6.78 -4.59 0.82
C PHE A 5 7.96 -3.96 1.57
N SER A 6 8.78 -4.77 2.24
CA SER A 6 9.99 -4.33 2.93
C SER A 6 10.98 -3.65 1.99
N GLU A 7 11.27 -4.25 0.84
CA GLU A 7 12.19 -3.70 -0.18
C GLU A 7 11.68 -2.35 -0.71
N ALA A 8 10.40 -2.27 -1.04
CA ALA A 8 9.78 -1.03 -1.52
C ALA A 8 9.76 0.05 -0.43
N PHE A 9 9.52 -0.34 0.83
CA PHE A 9 9.54 0.59 1.96
C PHE A 9 10.94 1.16 2.19
N GLU A 10 11.95 0.30 2.27
CA GLU A 10 13.35 0.73 2.44
C GLU A 10 13.83 1.62 1.29
N THR A 11 13.40 1.32 0.06
CA THR A 11 13.84 2.06 -1.13
C THR A 11 13.13 3.40 -1.30
N TYR A 12 11.81 3.44 -1.13
CA TYR A 12 10.98 4.58 -1.55
C TYR A 12 10.31 5.34 -0.41
N ILE A 13 10.27 4.78 0.81
CA ILE A 13 9.57 5.39 1.94
C ILE A 13 10.54 5.80 3.04
N LEU A 14 11.48 4.92 3.39
CA LEU A 14 12.46 5.16 4.44
C LEU A 14 13.32 6.39 4.10
N ASN A 15 13.54 7.25 5.11
CA ASN A 15 14.28 8.50 4.99
C ASN A 15 13.68 9.55 4.04
N GLN A 16 12.48 9.35 3.53
CA GLN A 16 11.78 10.38 2.75
C GLN A 16 10.98 11.29 3.66
N LYS A 17 10.98 12.59 3.36
CA LYS A 17 10.13 13.55 4.07
C LYS A 17 8.66 13.37 3.65
N ALA A 18 7.79 13.20 4.64
CA ALA A 18 6.34 13.29 4.43
C ALA A 18 5.95 14.74 4.09
N ILE A 19 5.22 14.94 2.99
CA ILE A 19 4.79 16.25 2.49
C ILE A 19 3.28 16.47 2.54
N SER A 20 2.50 15.38 2.57
CA SER A 20 1.04 15.43 2.64
C SER A 20 0.48 14.17 3.28
N TRP A 21 -0.74 14.26 3.79
CA TRP A 21 -1.52 13.14 4.29
C TRP A 21 -2.99 13.37 3.97
N GLY A 22 -3.75 12.29 3.88
CA GLY A 22 -5.18 12.41 3.58
C GLY A 22 -5.88 11.07 3.50
N PHE A 23 -7.05 11.09 2.87
CA PHE A 23 -7.85 9.90 2.60
C PHE A 23 -8.08 9.77 1.11
N GLN A 24 -7.85 8.58 0.58
CA GLN A 24 -8.14 8.20 -0.80
C GLN A 24 -9.37 7.29 -0.82
N GLN A 25 -10.41 7.74 -1.52
CA GLN A 25 -11.53 6.86 -1.87
C GLN A 25 -11.05 5.74 -2.79
N GLN A 26 -11.83 4.66 -2.90
CA GLN A 26 -11.44 3.54 -3.75
C GLN A 26 -11.33 3.92 -5.22
N ILE A 27 -10.14 3.71 -5.80
CA ILE A 27 -9.86 3.95 -7.21
C ILE A 27 -9.45 2.62 -7.85
N LYS A 28 -9.98 2.32 -9.03
CA LYS A 28 -9.61 1.14 -9.81
C LYS A 28 -8.35 1.42 -10.64
N VAL A 29 -7.29 0.65 -10.43
CA VAL A 29 -6.01 0.80 -11.13
C VAL A 29 -5.66 -0.48 -11.87
N LEU A 30 -5.27 -0.37 -13.15
CA LEU A 30 -4.77 -1.50 -13.94
C LEU A 30 -3.28 -1.70 -13.66
N LEU A 31 -2.91 -2.88 -13.16
CA LEU A 31 -1.53 -3.24 -12.89
C LEU A 31 -0.83 -3.72 -14.18
N PRO A 32 0.52 -3.64 -14.26
CA PRO A 32 1.27 -4.12 -15.43
C PRO A 32 1.08 -5.60 -15.77
N ASN A 33 0.63 -6.41 -14.81
CA ASN A 33 0.33 -7.84 -15.01
C ASN A 33 -1.09 -8.09 -15.55
N GLY A 34 -1.85 -7.03 -15.86
CA GLY A 34 -3.21 -7.11 -16.41
C GLY A 34 -4.32 -7.26 -15.36
N TYR A 35 -3.99 -7.37 -14.07
CA TYR A 35 -4.98 -7.43 -12.99
C TYR A 35 -5.37 -6.04 -12.49
N TYR A 36 -6.49 -5.94 -11.76
CA TYR A 36 -6.92 -4.69 -11.13
C TYR A 36 -6.58 -4.65 -9.65
N ALA A 37 -6.10 -3.48 -9.20
CA ALA A 37 -5.97 -3.12 -7.80
C ALA A 37 -6.97 -2.01 -7.44
N TYR A 38 -7.31 -1.93 -6.15
CA TYR A 38 -8.29 -0.97 -5.63
C TYR A 38 -7.76 -0.20 -4.41
N PRO A 39 -6.64 0.55 -4.54
CA PRO A 39 -6.06 1.28 -3.43
C PRO A 39 -7.05 2.28 -2.83
N CYS A 40 -7.27 2.18 -1.52
CA CYS A 40 -8.14 3.06 -0.74
C CYS A 40 -7.65 3.14 0.71
N GLY A 41 -7.99 4.19 1.43
CA GLY A 41 -7.64 4.35 2.84
C GLY A 41 -6.89 5.64 3.14
N TYR A 42 -6.32 5.71 4.33
CA TYR A 42 -5.48 6.84 4.72
C TYR A 42 -4.12 6.73 4.04
N PHE A 43 -3.60 7.85 3.56
CA PHE A 43 -2.30 7.88 2.90
C PHE A 43 -1.37 8.92 3.52
N THR A 44 -0.07 8.64 3.39
CA THR A 44 1.01 9.60 3.53
C THR A 44 1.73 9.70 2.19
N GLU A 45 1.94 10.92 1.71
CA GLU A 45 2.69 11.22 0.49
C GLU A 45 4.06 11.78 0.85
N TYR A 46 5.07 11.30 0.13
CA TYR A 46 6.47 11.59 0.36
C TYR A 46 7.03 12.49 -0.74
N GLU A 47 8.13 13.19 -0.45
CA GLU A 47 8.71 14.19 -1.36
C GLU A 47 9.13 13.65 -2.73
N ASN A 48 9.40 12.35 -2.83
CA ASN A 48 9.69 11.64 -4.07
C ASN A 48 8.43 11.26 -4.88
N GLY A 49 7.24 11.67 -4.43
CA GLY A 49 5.94 11.40 -5.07
C GLY A 49 5.30 10.06 -4.69
N TYR A 50 6.02 9.18 -4.00
CA TYR A 50 5.47 7.89 -3.58
C TYR A 50 4.46 8.08 -2.45
N LYS A 51 3.51 7.15 -2.35
CA LYS A 51 2.49 7.16 -1.30
C LYS A 51 2.46 5.83 -0.56
N MET A 52 2.36 5.89 0.75
CA MET A 52 2.02 4.72 1.57
C MET A 52 0.55 4.84 1.98
N ILE A 53 -0.24 3.83 1.62
CA ILE A 53 -1.64 3.71 2.02
C ILE A 53 -1.73 2.68 3.15
N ALA A 54 -2.43 3.04 4.21
CA ALA A 54 -2.93 2.12 5.22
C ALA A 54 -4.46 2.05 5.10
N SER A 55 -4.95 0.85 4.81
CA SER A 55 -6.37 0.55 4.69
C SER A 55 -6.77 -0.44 5.78
N GLY A 56 -7.93 -0.23 6.38
CA GLY A 56 -8.51 -1.13 7.37
C GLY A 56 -9.96 -1.40 7.01
N ALA A 57 -10.36 -2.67 7.02
CA ALA A 57 -11.74 -3.09 6.82
C ALA A 57 -12.08 -4.23 7.79
N THR A 58 -13.30 -4.29 8.31
CA THR A 58 -13.74 -5.45 9.11
C THR A 58 -14.64 -6.34 8.23
N LEU A 59 -14.20 -7.57 7.96
CA LEU A 59 -14.99 -8.59 7.25
C LEU A 59 -15.46 -9.65 8.26
N HIS A 60 -16.76 -9.71 8.54
CA HIS A 60 -17.36 -10.75 9.41
C HIS A 60 -16.63 -10.98 10.75
N LYS A 61 -16.13 -9.90 11.38
CA LYS A 61 -15.35 -9.85 12.64
C LYS A 61 -13.82 -10.03 12.51
N THR A 62 -13.30 -10.20 11.30
CA THR A 62 -11.85 -10.15 11.05
C THR A 62 -11.46 -8.77 10.57
N ASP A 63 -10.56 -8.12 11.30
CA ASP A 63 -9.95 -6.88 10.83
C ASP A 63 -8.91 -7.23 9.76
N ILE A 64 -9.13 -6.72 8.56
CA ILE A 64 -8.21 -6.77 7.43
C ILE A 64 -7.48 -5.44 7.43
N GLN A 65 -6.21 -5.46 7.76
CA GLN A 65 -5.32 -4.32 7.57
C GLN A 65 -4.46 -4.59 6.34
N GLU A 66 -4.51 -3.69 5.37
CA GLU A 66 -3.63 -3.77 4.20
C GLU A 66 -2.83 -2.49 4.09
N ALA A 67 -1.51 -2.62 3.97
CA ALA A 67 -0.65 -1.54 3.56
C ALA A 67 -0.27 -1.69 2.08
N MET A 68 -0.23 -0.59 1.34
CA MET A 68 0.23 -0.54 -0.05
C MET A 68 1.21 0.60 -0.24
N ILE A 69 2.21 0.40 -1.09
CA ILE A 69 3.08 1.47 -1.58
C ILE A 69 2.73 1.72 -3.04
N LEU A 70 2.40 2.96 -3.34
CA LEU A 70 2.04 3.44 -4.67
C LEU A 70 3.19 4.26 -5.23
N ASP A 71 3.44 4.12 -6.52
CA ASP A 71 4.33 5.00 -7.26
C ASP A 71 3.72 6.41 -7.47
N PRO A 72 4.47 7.37 -8.03
CA PRO A 72 3.98 8.72 -8.27
C PRO A 72 2.75 8.81 -9.20
N ASP A 73 2.52 7.80 -10.04
CA ASP A 73 1.35 7.70 -10.92
C ASP A 73 0.13 7.07 -10.21
N GLY A 74 0.30 6.68 -8.94
CA GLY A 74 -0.75 6.07 -8.11
C GLY A 74 -0.91 4.56 -8.35
N VAL A 75 0.06 3.91 -8.99
CA VAL A 75 0.04 2.47 -9.25
C VAL A 75 0.68 1.72 -8.07
N PRO A 76 -0.01 0.73 -7.47
CA PRO A 76 0.59 -0.09 -6.41
C PRO A 76 1.81 -0.86 -6.92
N ILE A 77 2.97 -0.67 -6.28
CA ILE A 77 4.22 -1.39 -6.58
C ILE A 77 4.56 -2.45 -5.54
N ALA A 78 3.99 -2.33 -4.33
CA ALA A 78 4.09 -3.32 -3.26
C ALA A 78 2.84 -3.30 -2.38
N ARG A 79 2.51 -4.46 -1.81
CA ARG A 79 1.41 -4.65 -0.87
C ARG A 79 1.93 -5.48 0.29
N ASP A 80 1.64 -5.05 1.51
CA ASP A 80 1.91 -5.85 2.69
C ASP A 80 0.94 -7.02 2.72
N THR A 81 1.49 -8.22 2.58
CA THR A 81 0.77 -9.49 2.66
C THR A 81 1.21 -10.30 3.89
N GLU A 82 1.99 -9.71 4.81
CA GLU A 82 2.64 -10.44 5.90
C GLU A 82 1.69 -10.91 7.02
N ASP A 83 0.39 -10.61 6.91
CA ASP A 83 -0.65 -11.18 7.79
C ASP A 83 -1.10 -12.60 7.37
N LEU A 84 -0.35 -13.27 6.48
CA LEU A 84 -0.52 -14.68 6.13
C LEU A 84 0.49 -15.62 6.79
N ARG A 85 1.33 -15.13 7.71
CA ARG A 85 2.12 -16.04 8.55
C ARG A 85 1.14 -16.81 9.43
N SER A 86 0.99 -18.11 9.19
CA SER A 86 0.30 -19.00 10.11
C SER A 86 0.88 -18.74 11.49
N SER A 87 0.05 -18.30 12.42
CA SER A 87 0.40 -18.31 13.84
C SER A 87 0.66 -19.77 14.23
N GLU A 88 1.92 -20.21 14.11
CA GLU A 88 2.36 -21.45 14.73
C GLU A 88 2.32 -21.20 16.23
N PHE A 89 1.34 -21.84 16.88
CA PHE A 89 1.17 -21.93 18.32
C PHE A 89 2.09 -23.00 18.90
#